data_AF-A0A073JQQ0-F1
#
_entry.id   AF-A0A073JQQ0-F1
#
_cell.length_a   1.000
_cell.length_b   1.000
_cell.length_c   1.000
_cell.angle_alpha   90.00
_cell.angle_beta   90.00
_cell.angle_gamma   90.00
#
_symmetry.space_group_name_H-M   'P 1'
#
loop_
_entity.id
_entity.type
_entity.pdbx_description
1 polymer ?
#
loop_
_entity_poly.entity_id
_entity_poly.type
_entity_poly.pdbx_seq_one_letter_code
_entity_poly.pdbx_strand_id
1 'polypeptide(L)'
;MSYIAKNKAGTWFGQKIEKDGYKFDSIKEYNFYENFVKPSGLKFEVHKGFKLHPIIELQNGDLRLRSSIYTPDFVLYNKDGGMKHVIDIKSGFTQFAIDSAAALRFKLFADKYKVPVEVIVPRVHDFRVKIMGTTKKFDPLIREDLTYDTSELVKEAFSNLKD
;
A
#
# COMPACT_ATOMS: atom_id res chain seq x y z
N MET A 1 5.42 -27.58 -17.32
CA MET A 1 5.14 -26.65 -18.43
C MET A 1 4.28 -25.51 -17.91
N SER A 2 4.81 -24.29 -17.77
CA SER A 2 3.99 -23.11 -17.43
C SER A 2 3.51 -22.42 -18.70
N TYR A 3 2.21 -22.26 -18.85
CA TYR A 3 1.59 -21.56 -19.97
C TYR A 3 1.72 -20.04 -19.75
N ILE A 4 2.50 -19.35 -20.58
CA ILE A 4 2.55 -17.88 -20.59
C ILE A 4 1.54 -17.40 -21.63
N ALA A 5 0.41 -16.86 -21.17
CA ALA A 5 -0.56 -16.21 -22.04
C ALA A 5 0.10 -14.97 -22.69
N LYS A 6 0.14 -14.93 -24.03
CA LYS A 6 0.60 -13.75 -24.79
C LYS A 6 -0.43 -12.63 -24.67
N ASN A 7 -0.03 -11.47 -24.14
CA ASN A 7 -0.89 -10.29 -24.08
C ASN A 7 -1.16 -9.71 -25.48
N LYS A 8 -2.42 -9.31 -25.75
CA LYS A 8 -2.83 -8.58 -26.96
C LYS A 8 -2.25 -7.15 -26.94
N ALA A 9 -1.90 -6.65 -28.12
CA ALA A 9 -1.41 -5.28 -28.30
C ALA A 9 -2.49 -4.27 -27.88
N GLY A 10 -2.12 -3.34 -26.98
CA GLY A 10 -3.00 -2.26 -26.47
C GLY A 10 -3.19 -2.22 -24.96
N THR A 11 -2.81 -3.28 -24.23
CA THR A 11 -2.88 -3.33 -22.77
C THR A 11 -1.50 -3.15 -22.15
N TRP A 12 -1.15 -1.91 -21.77
CA TRP A 12 -0.02 -1.63 -20.85
C TRP A 12 -0.35 -2.02 -19.40
N PHE A 13 -1.20 -3.03 -19.19
CA PHE A 13 -1.50 -3.53 -17.85
C PHE A 13 -0.33 -4.40 -17.40
N GLY A 14 0.17 -4.14 -16.19
CA GLY A 14 1.25 -4.89 -15.57
C GLY A 14 1.02 -6.40 -15.69
N GLN A 15 2.10 -7.14 -15.94
CA GLN A 15 2.02 -8.59 -15.96
C GLN A 15 1.60 -9.07 -14.57
N LYS A 16 0.40 -9.64 -14.48
CA LYS A 16 -0.06 -10.30 -13.26
C LYS A 16 0.75 -11.56 -13.02
N ILE A 17 1.10 -11.82 -11.77
CA ILE A 17 1.93 -12.95 -11.37
C ILE A 17 1.18 -13.76 -10.33
N GLU A 18 1.16 -15.07 -10.49
CA GLU A 18 0.61 -15.99 -9.49
C GLU A 18 1.76 -16.84 -8.94
N LYS A 19 2.06 -16.69 -7.64
CA LYS A 19 3.14 -17.41 -6.97
C LYS A 19 2.86 -17.56 -5.48
N ASP A 20 3.26 -18.68 -4.89
CA ASP A 20 3.02 -19.05 -3.48
C ASP A 20 1.54 -18.98 -3.05
N GLY A 21 0.61 -19.15 -4.01
CA GLY A 21 -0.84 -19.03 -3.77
C GLY A 21 -1.36 -17.58 -3.75
N TYR A 22 -0.50 -16.59 -3.97
CA TYR A 22 -0.88 -15.18 -4.08
C TYR A 22 -0.91 -14.73 -5.54
N LYS A 23 -1.79 -13.77 -5.83
CA LYS A 23 -1.88 -13.09 -7.12
C LYS A 23 -1.42 -11.66 -6.92
N PHE A 24 -0.40 -11.25 -7.65
CA PHE A 24 0.15 -9.91 -7.66
C PHE A 24 -0.27 -9.20 -8.95
N ASP A 25 -0.60 -7.91 -8.86
CA ASP A 25 -0.99 -7.09 -10.00
C ASP A 25 0.23 -6.60 -10.81
N SER A 26 1.44 -6.73 -10.27
CA SER A 26 2.67 -6.37 -10.97
C SER A 26 3.92 -7.18 -10.57
N ILE A 27 4.92 -7.20 -11.46
CA ILE A 27 6.28 -7.70 -11.18
C ILE A 27 6.90 -7.00 -9.95
N LYS A 28 6.60 -5.72 -9.73
CA LYS A 28 7.17 -4.96 -8.62
C LYS A 28 6.61 -5.41 -7.27
N GLU A 29 5.31 -5.66 -7.19
CA GLU A 29 4.70 -6.24 -6.00
C GLU A 29 5.27 -7.62 -5.69
N TYR A 30 5.40 -8.47 -6.70
CA TYR A 30 6.00 -9.78 -6.52
C TYR A 30 7.46 -9.70 -6.05
N ASN A 31 8.28 -8.83 -6.65
CA ASN A 31 9.67 -8.64 -6.24
C ASN A 31 9.75 -8.08 -4.81
N PHE A 32 8.88 -7.15 -4.43
CA PHE A 32 8.83 -6.63 -3.08
C PHE A 32 8.42 -7.71 -2.07
N TYR A 33 7.46 -8.56 -2.47
CA TYR A 33 7.04 -9.72 -1.68
C TYR A 33 8.22 -10.66 -1.41
N GLU A 34 8.94 -11.10 -2.44
CA GLU A 34 10.04 -12.06 -2.29
C GLU A 34 11.23 -11.47 -1.52
N ASN A 35 11.55 -10.19 -1.73
CA ASN A 35 12.74 -9.58 -1.16
C ASN A 35 12.54 -9.00 0.25
N PHE A 36 11.32 -8.58 0.61
CA PHE A 36 11.08 -7.87 1.88
C PHE A 36 9.94 -8.48 2.71
N VAL A 37 8.78 -8.75 2.11
CA VAL A 37 7.60 -9.22 2.88
C VAL A 37 7.79 -10.65 3.38
N LYS A 38 8.13 -11.58 2.50
CA LYS A 38 8.36 -12.99 2.81
C LYS A 38 9.50 -13.21 3.82
N PRO A 39 10.69 -12.60 3.66
CA PRO A 39 11.77 -12.77 4.64
C PRO A 39 11.53 -12.02 5.97
N SER A 40 10.58 -11.08 6.05
CA SER A 40 10.28 -10.37 7.31
C SER A 40 9.83 -11.30 8.45
N GLY A 41 9.28 -12.48 8.11
CA GLY A 41 8.72 -13.41 9.09
C GLY A 41 7.43 -12.92 9.77
N LEU A 42 6.90 -11.75 9.39
CA LEU A 42 5.65 -11.22 9.90
C LEU A 42 4.46 -11.94 9.27
N LYS A 43 3.35 -12.02 9.98
CA LYS A 43 2.08 -12.45 9.37
C LYS A 43 1.64 -11.38 8.39
N PHE A 44 1.26 -11.76 7.18
CA PHE A 44 0.84 -10.82 6.15
C PHE A 44 -0.39 -11.31 5.39
N GLU A 45 -1.05 -10.38 4.72
CA GLU A 45 -2.07 -10.64 3.71
C GLU A 45 -1.80 -9.80 2.48
N VAL A 46 -2.00 -10.39 1.30
CA VAL A 46 -1.84 -9.74 0.00
C VAL A 46 -3.22 -9.34 -0.50
N HIS A 47 -3.38 -8.09 -0.94
CA HIS A 47 -4.65 -7.55 -1.46
C HIS A 47 -5.87 -7.77 -0.56
N LYS A 48 -5.72 -7.61 0.77
CA LYS A 48 -6.87 -7.67 1.69
C LYS A 48 -7.76 -6.43 1.50
N GLY A 49 -9.04 -6.64 1.21
CA GLY A 49 -10.00 -5.55 1.07
C GLY A 49 -10.48 -4.98 2.41
N PHE A 50 -10.42 -3.65 2.56
CA PHE A 50 -10.89 -2.91 3.73
C PHE A 50 -12.02 -1.97 3.35
N LYS A 51 -13.16 -2.10 4.04
CA LYS A 51 -14.30 -1.21 3.83
C LYS A 51 -13.97 0.18 4.34
N LEU A 52 -13.97 1.19 3.47
CA LEU A 52 -13.75 2.60 3.85
C LEU A 52 -15.03 3.19 4.44
N HIS A 53 -16.13 3.13 3.70
CA HIS A 53 -17.43 3.61 4.18
C HIS A 53 -18.55 2.61 3.82
N PRO A 54 -19.62 2.52 4.63
CA PRO A 54 -20.80 1.75 4.29
C PRO A 54 -21.56 2.35 3.11
N ILE A 55 -22.55 1.61 2.63
CA ILE A 55 -23.58 2.17 1.75
C ILE A 55 -24.22 3.32 2.51
N ILE A 56 -24.34 4.47 1.86
CA ILE A 56 -24.96 5.66 2.45
C ILE A 56 -26.37 5.73 1.90
N GLU A 57 -27.35 5.61 2.80
CA GLU A 57 -28.76 5.71 2.45
C GLU A 57 -29.21 7.15 2.72
N LEU A 58 -29.79 7.77 1.70
CA LEU A 58 -30.26 9.15 1.67
C LEU A 58 -31.73 9.15 1.23
N GLN A 59 -32.43 10.26 1.46
CA GLN A 59 -33.86 10.40 1.08
C GLN A 59 -34.70 9.23 1.61
N ASN A 60 -34.58 8.93 2.91
CA ASN A 60 -35.29 7.82 3.58
C ASN A 60 -35.08 6.42 2.95
N GLY A 61 -34.00 6.22 2.20
CA GLY A 61 -33.66 4.93 1.59
C GLY A 61 -33.88 4.86 0.08
N ASP A 62 -34.53 5.85 -0.52
CA ASP A 62 -34.78 5.89 -1.96
C ASP A 62 -33.50 6.10 -2.78
N LEU A 63 -32.49 6.75 -2.19
CA LEU A 63 -31.18 6.97 -2.80
C LEU A 63 -30.08 6.25 -2.02
N ARG A 64 -29.32 5.39 -2.70
CA ARG A 64 -28.22 4.62 -2.10
C ARG A 64 -26.90 4.92 -2.79
N LEU A 65 -25.95 5.51 -2.07
CA LEU A 65 -24.58 5.68 -2.54
C LEU A 65 -23.78 4.41 -2.22
N ARG A 66 -23.04 3.90 -3.21
CA ARG A 66 -22.26 2.67 -3.09
C ARG A 66 -21.21 2.77 -1.98
N SER A 67 -21.01 1.70 -1.24
CA SER A 67 -19.85 1.58 -0.34
C SER A 67 -18.54 1.58 -1.11
N SER A 68 -17.47 2.07 -0.49
CA SER A 68 -16.11 1.94 -1.03
C SER A 68 -15.26 0.95 -0.24
N ILE A 69 -14.47 0.16 -0.96
CA ILE A 69 -13.44 -0.72 -0.42
C ILE A 69 -12.09 -0.22 -0.91
N TYR A 70 -11.09 -0.21 -0.04
CA TYR A 70 -9.70 0.02 -0.37
C TYR A 70 -8.93 -1.28 -0.16
N THR A 71 -8.10 -1.62 -1.13
CA THR A 71 -7.28 -2.82 -1.14
C THR A 71 -5.83 -2.40 -1.26
N PRO A 72 -5.06 -2.30 -0.14
CA PRO A 72 -3.61 -2.14 -0.21
C PRO A 72 -2.94 -3.37 -0.84
N ASP A 73 -1.70 -3.24 -1.28
CA ASP A 73 -0.96 -4.36 -1.86
C ASP A 73 -0.59 -5.38 -0.78
N PHE A 74 -0.12 -4.90 0.38
CA PHE A 74 0.21 -5.75 1.52
C PHE A 74 -0.29 -5.15 2.83
N VAL A 75 -0.71 -6.03 3.73
CA VAL A 75 -0.87 -5.71 5.15
C VAL A 75 -0.05 -6.68 5.97
N LEU A 76 0.82 -6.16 6.82
CA LEU A 76 1.63 -6.95 7.74
C LEU A 76 1.15 -6.68 9.16
N TYR A 77 1.14 -7.73 9.97
CA TYR A 77 0.58 -7.72 11.31
C TYR A 77 1.67 -7.92 12.37
N ASN A 78 1.50 -7.22 13.48
CA ASN A 78 2.21 -7.48 14.72
C ASN A 78 1.80 -8.83 15.32
N LYS A 79 2.58 -9.32 16.29
CA LYS A 79 2.28 -10.57 16.99
C LYS A 79 0.96 -10.54 17.75
N ASP A 80 0.50 -9.35 18.15
CA ASP A 80 -0.79 -9.11 18.81
C ASP A 80 -1.97 -9.04 17.83
N GLY A 81 -1.72 -9.13 16.51
CA GLY A 81 -2.73 -9.03 15.47
C GLY A 81 -3.06 -7.60 15.02
N GLY A 82 -2.42 -6.58 15.60
CA GLY A 82 -2.51 -5.20 15.12
C GLY A 82 -1.87 -5.04 13.75
N MET A 83 -2.40 -4.14 12.91
CA MET A 83 -1.76 -3.82 11.62
C MET A 83 -0.46 -3.05 11.88
N LYS A 84 0.68 -3.65 11.54
CA LYS A 84 2.00 -3.05 11.66
C LYS A 84 2.31 -2.15 10.46
N HIS A 85 2.13 -2.70 9.26
CA HIS A 85 2.36 -2.02 8.00
C HIS A 85 1.17 -2.18 7.07
N VAL A 86 0.81 -1.09 6.39
CA VAL A 86 -0.19 -1.10 5.32
C VAL A 86 0.47 -0.47 4.10
N ILE A 87 0.81 -1.29 3.12
CA ILE A 87 1.75 -0.94 2.06
C ILE A 87 1.04 -0.82 0.73
N ASP A 88 1.35 0.25 0.02
CA ASP A 88 0.91 0.51 -1.35
C ASP A 88 2.13 0.81 -2.24
N ILE A 89 2.40 -0.07 -3.20
CA ILE A 89 3.59 -0.04 -4.05
C ILE A 89 3.35 0.86 -5.25
N LYS A 90 4.31 1.73 -5.51
CA LYS A 90 4.29 2.69 -6.61
C LYS A 90 5.61 2.69 -7.38
N SER A 91 5.56 3.20 -8.60
CA SER A 91 6.74 3.41 -9.44
C SER A 91 7.53 4.66 -9.06
N GLY A 92 6.93 5.57 -8.28
CA GLY A 92 7.52 6.83 -7.86
C GLY A 92 6.58 7.59 -6.92
N PHE A 93 7.02 8.76 -6.46
CA PHE A 93 6.24 9.64 -5.57
C PHE A 93 5.60 10.83 -6.30
N THR A 94 5.66 10.86 -7.63
CA THR A 94 5.08 11.94 -8.43
C THR A 94 3.55 11.86 -8.41
N GLN A 95 2.88 12.98 -8.69
CA GLN A 95 1.42 13.05 -8.79
C GLN A 95 0.86 12.13 -9.91
N PHE A 96 1.68 11.79 -10.91
CA PHE A 96 1.34 10.77 -11.92
C PHE A 96 1.33 9.34 -11.35
N ALA A 97 2.17 9.06 -10.35
CA ALA A 97 2.22 7.76 -9.69
C ALA A 97 1.17 7.66 -8.56
N ILE A 98 0.78 8.79 -7.96
CA ILE A 98 -0.19 8.84 -6.86
C ILE A 98 -1.30 9.82 -7.23
N ASP A 99 -2.39 9.29 -7.78
CA ASP A 99 -3.55 10.10 -8.11
C ASP A 99 -4.25 10.64 -6.85
N SER A 100 -5.03 11.71 -7.02
CA SER A 100 -5.76 12.37 -5.91
C SER A 100 -6.80 11.45 -5.26
N ALA A 101 -7.34 10.48 -6.00
CA ALA A 101 -8.31 9.52 -5.48
C ALA A 101 -7.63 8.48 -4.58
N ALA A 102 -6.41 8.04 -4.89
CA ALA A 102 -5.58 7.18 -4.06
C ALA A 102 -5.21 7.89 -2.76
N ALA A 103 -4.75 9.14 -2.86
CA ALA A 103 -4.48 9.95 -1.67
C ALA A 103 -5.71 10.11 -0.76
N LEU A 104 -6.91 10.29 -1.34
CA LEU A 104 -8.16 10.33 -0.57
C LEU A 104 -8.48 8.97 0.09
N ARG A 105 -8.31 7.85 -0.63
CA ARG A 105 -8.50 6.51 -0.07
C ARG A 105 -7.54 6.23 1.09
N PHE A 106 -6.27 6.62 0.98
CA PHE A 106 -5.30 6.51 2.06
C PHE A 106 -5.72 7.30 3.29
N LYS A 107 -6.22 8.53 3.10
CA LYS A 107 -6.73 9.36 4.19
C LYS A 107 -7.95 8.74 4.87
N LEU A 108 -8.92 8.25 4.11
CA LEU A 108 -10.12 7.59 4.65
C LEU A 108 -9.78 6.29 5.37
N PHE A 109 -8.81 5.54 4.85
CA PHE A 109 -8.30 4.35 5.51
C PHE A 109 -7.66 4.71 6.86
N ALA A 110 -6.74 5.67 6.86
CA ALA A 110 -6.05 6.11 8.07
C ALA A 110 -7.03 6.69 9.11
N ASP A 111 -8.04 7.43 8.69
CA ASP A 111 -9.07 7.93 9.60
C ASP A 111 -9.87 6.79 10.24
N LYS A 112 -10.24 5.76 9.48
CA LYS A 112 -11.06 4.67 9.99
C LYS A 112 -10.29 3.65 10.83
N TYR A 113 -9.12 3.22 10.36
CA TYR A 113 -8.33 2.14 10.98
C TYR A 113 -7.22 2.67 11.88
N LYS A 114 -7.00 3.99 11.93
CA LYS A 114 -5.98 4.66 12.76
C LYS A 114 -4.55 4.20 12.46
N VAL A 115 -4.31 3.68 11.25
CA VAL A 115 -2.99 3.26 10.74
C VAL A 115 -2.75 3.96 9.40
N PRO A 116 -1.60 4.65 9.22
CA PRO A 116 -1.29 5.30 7.95
C PRO A 116 -0.98 4.27 6.85
N VAL A 117 -1.21 4.66 5.60
CA VAL A 117 -0.74 3.88 4.44
C VAL A 117 0.66 4.34 4.05
N GLU A 118 1.57 3.39 3.93
CA GLU A 118 2.95 3.54 3.54
C GLU A 118 3.07 3.38 2.02
N VAL A 119 3.36 4.47 1.33
CA VAL A 119 3.65 4.40 -0.11
C VAL A 119 5.11 4.00 -0.29
N ILE A 120 5.32 2.87 -0.96
CA ILE A 120 6.64 2.28 -1.16
C ILE A 120 7.04 2.35 -2.63
N VAL A 121 8.28 2.79 -2.87
CA VAL A 121 8.92 2.71 -4.17
C VAL A 121 10.11 1.75 -4.05
N PRO A 122 9.97 0.49 -4.49
CA PRO A 122 10.99 -0.53 -4.33
C PRO A 122 12.19 -0.27 -5.24
N ARG A 123 13.39 -0.56 -4.73
CA ARG A 123 14.65 -0.64 -5.46
C ARG A 123 15.25 -2.03 -5.26
N VAL A 124 16.45 -2.25 -5.78
CA VAL A 124 17.05 -3.59 -5.83
C VAL A 124 17.38 -4.14 -4.44
N HIS A 125 17.91 -3.29 -3.55
CA HIS A 125 18.39 -3.70 -2.22
C HIS A 125 17.66 -3.03 -1.06
N ASP A 126 16.90 -1.98 -1.37
CA ASP A 126 16.20 -1.17 -0.39
C ASP A 126 14.88 -0.69 -1.01
N PHE A 127 14.15 0.11 -0.26
CA PHE A 127 13.01 0.83 -0.78
C PHE A 127 12.91 2.22 -0.17
N ARG A 128 12.26 3.10 -0.92
CA ARG A 128 11.88 4.41 -0.40
C ARG A 128 10.46 4.32 0.13
N VAL A 129 10.22 4.88 1.30
CA VAL A 129 8.92 4.89 1.97
C VAL A 129 8.50 6.32 2.27
N LYS A 130 7.22 6.62 2.06
CA LYS A 130 6.62 7.90 2.40
C LYS A 130 5.15 7.74 2.79
N ILE A 131 4.72 8.52 3.76
CA ILE A 131 3.30 8.67 4.11
C ILE A 131 2.77 9.91 3.39
N MET A 132 1.71 9.72 2.61
CA MET A 132 1.09 10.79 1.83
C MET A 132 -0.01 11.50 2.64
N GLY A 133 -0.27 12.76 2.31
CA GLY A 133 -1.35 13.54 2.95
C GLY A 133 -1.00 14.09 4.33
N THR A 134 0.29 14.12 4.71
CA THR A 134 0.75 14.78 5.93
C THR A 134 0.71 16.30 5.81
N THR A 135 0.47 16.99 6.92
CA THR A 135 0.47 18.47 6.97
C THR A 135 1.86 19.05 6.74
N LYS A 136 2.90 18.41 7.32
CA LYS A 136 4.30 18.70 7.05
C LYS A 136 4.83 17.75 5.98
N LYS A 137 5.38 18.30 4.90
CA LYS A 137 6.04 17.52 3.86
C LYS A 137 7.41 17.09 4.35
N PHE A 138 7.75 15.83 4.14
CA PHE A 138 9.08 15.27 4.38
C PHE A 138 9.54 14.49 3.16
N ASP A 139 10.85 14.31 3.01
CA ASP A 139 11.43 13.52 1.94
C ASP A 139 11.25 12.02 2.18
N PRO A 140 11.07 11.21 1.12
CA PRO A 140 10.98 9.77 1.29
C PRO A 140 12.20 9.21 2.01
N LEU A 141 11.96 8.43 3.07
CA LEU A 141 13.01 7.78 3.84
C LEU A 141 13.40 6.46 3.16
N ILE A 142 14.63 6.01 3.39
CA ILE A 142 15.15 4.75 2.85
C ILE A 142 15.10 3.70 3.95
N ARG A 143 14.66 2.49 3.59
CA ARG A 143 14.62 1.31 4.46
C ARG A 143 15.08 0.08 3.69
N GLU A 144 15.75 -0.81 4.40
CA GLU A 144 16.26 -2.07 3.85
C GLU A 144 15.40 -3.28 4.28
N ASP A 145 14.55 -3.10 5.29
CA ASP A 145 13.65 -4.15 5.80
C ASP A 145 12.36 -3.56 6.39
N LEU A 146 11.46 -4.45 6.84
CA LEU A 146 10.16 -4.13 7.45
C LEU A 146 10.19 -4.31 8.99
N THR A 147 11.37 -4.19 9.61
CA THR A 147 11.51 -4.33 11.07
C THR A 147 11.10 -3.07 11.82
N TYR A 148 11.20 -1.90 11.18
CA TYR A 148 10.83 -0.60 11.75
C TYR A 148 9.34 -0.49 12.09
N ASP A 149 8.99 0.48 12.94
CA ASP A 149 7.60 0.87 13.18
C ASP A 149 7.25 2.20 12.50
N THR A 150 5.99 2.33 12.08
CA THR A 150 5.48 3.57 11.46
C THR A 150 5.66 4.79 12.38
N SER A 151 5.59 4.60 13.69
CA SER A 151 5.81 5.68 14.68
C SER A 151 7.25 6.21 14.66
N GLU A 152 8.24 5.33 14.46
CA GLU A 152 9.65 5.69 14.38
C GLU A 152 9.95 6.40 13.07
N LEU A 153 9.39 5.90 11.97
CA LEU A 153 9.47 6.51 10.65
C LEU A 153 8.96 7.96 10.68
N VAL A 154 7.81 8.21 11.32
CA VAL A 154 7.24 9.57 11.43
C VAL A 154 8.12 10.48 12.31
N LYS A 155 8.68 9.95 13.40
CA LYS A 155 9.60 10.72 14.25
C LYS A 155 10.85 11.14 13.49
N GLU A 156 11.51 10.22 12.79
CA GLU A 156 12.67 10.50 11.96
C GLU A 156 12.35 11.53 10.87
N ALA A 157 11.25 11.31 10.14
CA ALA A 157 10.78 12.19 9.08
C ALA A 157 10.60 13.65 9.53
N PHE A 158 10.09 13.87 10.74
CA PHE A 158 9.86 15.21 11.27
C PHE A 158 11.04 15.79 12.06
N SER A 159 11.96 14.97 12.55
CA SER A 159 13.23 15.43 13.11
C SER A 159 14.11 16.04 12.01
N ASN A 160 14.19 15.40 10.84
CA ASN A 160 14.96 15.87 9.69
C ASN A 160 14.44 17.18 9.06
N LEU A 161 13.30 17.72 9.53
CA LEU A 161 12.76 19.02 9.10
C LEU A 161 13.16 20.17 10.02
N LYS A 162 13.78 19.88 11.17
CA LYS A 162 14.20 20.88 12.16
C LYS A 162 15.63 21.37 11.97
N ASP A 163 16.36 20.74 11.06
CA ASP A 163 17.68 21.15 10.57
C ASP A 163 17.54 21.93 9.25
#